data_AF-A0A3D5SJN6-F1
#
_entry.id   AF-A0A3D5SJN6-F1
#
_cell.length_a   1.000
_cell.length_b   1.000
_cell.length_c   1.000
_cell.angle_alpha   90.00
_cell.angle_beta   90.00
_cell.angle_gamma   90.00
#
_symmetry.space_group_name_H-M   'P 1'
#
loop_
_entity.id
_entity.type
_entity.pdbx_description
1 polymer ?
#
loop_
_entity_poly.entity_id
_entity_poly.type
_entity_poly.pdbx_seq_one_letter_code
_entity_poly.pdbx_strand_id
1 'polypeptide(L)' 'MQFVTLEKLIELKLASGMTATDRLKDLADVQELIKIRSLPKDIASRLDPYVRDKFLELCEAIEKSKTS' A
#
# COMPACT_ATOMS: atom_id res chain seq x y z
N MET A 1 -4.73 -23.88 7.14
CA MET A 1 -3.80 -22.74 7.06
C MET A 1 -4.34 -21.79 6.01
N GLN A 2 -4.90 -20.64 6.40
CA GLN A 2 -5.48 -19.69 5.46
C GLN A 2 -4.38 -18.70 5.06
N PHE A 3 -3.86 -18.82 3.84
CA PHE A 3 -2.89 -17.87 3.32
C PHE A 3 -3.62 -16.59 2.91
N VAL A 4 -3.29 -15.48 3.57
CA VAL A 4 -3.73 -14.16 3.12
C VAL A 4 -2.99 -13.83 1.82
N THR A 5 -3.73 -13.45 0.78
CA THR A 5 -3.13 -12.97 -0.46
C THR A 5 -2.36 -11.68 -0.20
N LEU A 6 -1.37 -11.39 -1.04
CA LEU A 6 -0.61 -10.15 -0.95
C LEU A 6 -1.53 -8.91 -0.99
N GLU A 7 -2.57 -8.98 -1.84
CA GLU A 7 -3.62 -7.95 -1.91
C GLU A 7 -4.27 -7.75 -0.54
N LYS A 8 -4.71 -8.83 0.11
CA LYS A 8 -5.37 -8.72 1.42
C LYS A 8 -4.46 -8.17 2.51
N LEU A 9 -3.17 -8.51 2.49
CA LEU A 9 -2.18 -7.95 3.41
C LEU A 9 -1.99 -6.44 3.20
N ILE A 10 -1.92 -6.00 1.94
CA ILE A 10 -1.82 -4.58 1.59
C ILE A 10 -3.06 -3.82 2.05
N GLU A 11 -4.25 -4.37 1.79
CA GLU A 11 -5.52 -3.76 2.22
C GLU A 11 -5.58 -3.58 3.74
N LEU A 12 -5.19 -4.61 4.50
CA LEU A 12 -5.21 -4.57 5.96
C LEU A 12 -4.24 -3.52 6.51
N LYS A 13 -3.01 -3.46 6.00
CA LYS A 13 -2.01 -2.46 6.42
C LYS A 13 -2.45 -1.04 6.04
N LEU A 14 -2.99 -0.85 4.84
CA LEU A 14 -3.50 0.46 4.41
C LEU A 14 -4.68 0.91 5.26
N ALA A 15 -5.69 0.06 5.43
CA ALA A 15 -6.85 0.39 6.26
C ALA A 15 -6.45 0.72 7.71
N SER A 16 -5.50 -0.05 8.26
CA SER A 16 -4.90 0.17 9.59
C SER A 16 -4.20 1.54 9.68
N GLY A 17 -3.34 1.86 8.71
CA GLY A 17 -2.60 3.13 8.67
C GLY A 17 -3.45 4.36 8.33
N MET A 18 -4.56 4.19 7.63
CA MET A 18 -5.51 5.27 7.32
C MET A 18 -6.41 5.62 8.51
N THR A 19 -6.74 4.64 9.36
CA THR A 19 -7.68 4.82 10.47
C THR A 19 -6.99 5.16 11.79
N ALA A 20 -5.74 4.72 12.00
CA ALA A 20 -5.01 4.98 13.23
C ALA A 20 -3.75 5.80 12.95
N THR A 21 -3.74 7.06 13.39
CA THR A 21 -2.59 7.99 13.28
C THR A 21 -1.33 7.46 13.97
N ASP A 22 -1.47 6.60 14.97
CA ASP A 22 -0.34 5.94 15.67
C ASP A 22 0.35 4.85 14.81
N ARG A 23 -0.31 4.41 13.72
CA ARG A 23 0.16 3.32 12.85
C ARG A 23 0.82 3.80 11.57
N LEU A 24 1.56 4.91 11.65
CA LEU A 24 2.39 5.40 10.52
C LEU A 24 3.35 4.33 9.98
N LYS A 25 3.79 3.39 10.84
CA LYS A 25 4.62 2.25 10.43
C LYS A 25 3.92 1.33 9.43
N ASP A 26 2.60 1.13 9.52
CA ASP A 26 1.88 0.28 8.55
C ASP A 26 1.92 0.88 7.13
N LEU A 27 1.80 2.20 7.00
CA LEU A 27 1.93 2.88 5.71
C LEU A 27 3.36 2.80 5.18
N ALA A 28 4.37 2.96 6.04
CA ALA A 28 5.78 2.83 5.67
C ALA A 28 6.10 1.40 5.19
N ASP A 29 5.57 0.38 5.88
CA ASP A 29 5.66 -1.03 5.48
C ASP A 29 5.08 -1.26 4.07
N VAL A 30 3.93 -0.66 3.76
CA VAL A 30 3.30 -0.77 2.43
C VAL A 30 4.16 -0.06 1.37
N GLN A 31 4.71 1.12 1.67
CA GLN A 31 5.61 1.81 0.77
C GLN A 31 6.87 0.99 0.47
N GLU A 32 7.44 0.36 1.48
CA GLU A 32 8.62 -0.49 1.34
C GLU A 32 8.30 -1.76 0.53
N LEU A 33 7.13 -2.37 0.76
CA LEU A 33 6.61 -3.46 -0.07
C LEU A 33 6.48 -3.07 -1.54
N ILE A 34 5.91 -1.90 -1.83
CA ILE A 34 5.79 -1.35 -3.18
C ILE A 34 7.17 -1.19 -3.82
N LYS A 35 8.16 -0.65 -3.09
CA LYS A 35 9.53 -0.48 -3.58
C LYS A 35 10.24 -1.80 -3.85
N ILE A 36 10.22 -2.72 -2.89
CA ILE A 36 10.96 -4.00 -2.94
C ILE A 36 10.35 -4.91 -4.00
N ARG A 37 9.02 -4.95 -4.12
CA ARG A 37 8.32 -5.82 -5.08
C ARG A 37 7.98 -5.15 -6.39
N SER A 38 8.35 -3.87 -6.57
CA SER A 38 7.99 -3.04 -7.72
C SER A 38 6.52 -3.24 -8.11
N LEU A 39 5.64 -3.05 -7.12
CA LEU A 39 4.21 -3.31 -7.31
C LEU A 39 3.63 -2.31 -8.33
N PRO A 40 3.00 -2.78 -9.41
CA PRO A 40 2.38 -1.88 -10.36
C PRO A 40 1.13 -1.25 -9.76
N LYS A 41 0.83 -0.01 -10.16
CA LYS A 41 -0.42 0.70 -9.82
C LYS A 41 -1.67 -0.09 -10.19
N ASP A 42 -1.58 -1.01 -11.15
CA ASP A 42 -2.68 -1.89 -11.56
C ASP A 42 -3.21 -2.76 -10.41
N ILE A 43 -2.38 -3.08 -9.41
CA ILE A 43 -2.84 -3.81 -8.21
C ILE A 43 -3.94 -3.03 -7.49
N ALA A 44 -3.93 -1.70 -7.54
CA ALA A 44 -4.97 -0.87 -6.95
C ALA A 44 -6.37 -1.23 -7.49
N SER A 45 -6.46 -1.74 -8.73
CA SER A 45 -7.70 -2.21 -9.34
C SER A 45 -8.32 -3.42 -8.62
N ARG A 46 -7.49 -4.19 -7.89
CA ARG A 46 -7.89 -5.40 -7.15
C ARG A 46 -8.04 -5.18 -5.64
N LEU A 47 -7.58 -4.03 -5.14
CA LEU A 47 -7.77 -3.62 -3.75
C LEU A 47 -9.15 -3.02 -3.53
N ASP A 48 -9.61 -3.03 -2.28
CA ASP A 48 -10.83 -2.38 -1.84
C ASP A 48 -10.84 -0.88 -2.22
N PRO A 49 -11.99 -0.34 -2.71
CA PRO A 49 -12.12 1.06 -3.08
C PRO A 49 -11.71 2.04 -1.96
N TYR A 50 -11.89 1.66 -0.69
CA TYR A 50 -11.53 2.47 0.45
C TYR A 50 -10.01 2.72 0.55
N VAL A 51 -9.19 1.74 0.17
CA VAL A 51 -7.72 1.84 0.29
C VAL A 51 -7.02 2.13 -1.04
N ARG A 52 -7.75 2.01 -2.17
CA ARG A 52 -7.22 2.20 -3.52
C ARG A 52 -6.56 3.57 -3.69
N ASP A 53 -7.27 4.63 -3.31
CA ASP A 53 -6.79 6.01 -3.46
C ASP A 53 -5.48 6.22 -2.69
N LYS A 54 -5.44 5.71 -1.46
CA LYS A 54 -4.23 5.77 -0.63
C LYS A 54 -3.08 4.97 -1.22
N PHE A 55 -3.33 3.79 -1.76
CA PHE A 55 -2.29 2.99 -2.41
C PHE A 55 -1.69 3.70 -3.63
N LEU A 56 -2.53 4.33 -4.45
CA LEU A 56 -2.09 5.11 -5.62
C LEU A 56 -1.24 6.31 -5.20
N GLU A 57 -1.67 7.05 -4.17
CA GLU A 57 -0.91 8.17 -3.60
C GLU A 57 0.49 7.74 -3.15
N LEU A 58 0.60 6.59 -2.46
CA LEU A 58 1.89 6.05 -2.04
C LEU A 58 2.77 5.65 -3.23
N CYS A 59 2.20 5.00 -4.25
CA CYS A 59 2.92 4.67 -5.49
C CYS A 59 3.46 5.92 -6.17
N GLU A 60 2.64 6.96 -6.33
CA GLU A 60 3.07 8.22 -6.93
C GLU A 60 4.15 8.93 -6.11
N ALA A 61 4.02 8.94 -4.77
CA ALA A 61 5.03 9.51 -3.90
C ALA A 61 6.38 8.79 -4.05
N ILE A 62 6.37 7.46 -4.15
CA ILE A 62 7.56 6.64 -4.36
C ILE A 62 8.20 6.90 -5.72
N GLU A 63 7.40 6.98 -6.78
CA GLU A 63 7.89 7.30 -8.12
C GLU A 63 8.53 8.69 -8.17
N LYS A 64 7.88 9.69 -7.58
CA LYS A 64 8.44 11.05 -7.47
C LYS A 64 9.76 11.06 -6.72
N SER A 65 9.90 10.27 -5.64
CA SER A 65 11.17 10.14 -4.91
C SER A 65 12.26 9.35 -5.67
N LYS A 66 11.91 8.51 -6.64
CA LYS A 66 12.91 7.79 -7.47
C LYS A 66 13.45 8.64 -8.62
N THR A 67 12.71 9.67 -9.05
CA THR A 67 13.06 10.53 -10.20
C THR A 67 13.77 11.82 -9.79
N SER A 68 14.05 12.04 -8.50
CA SER A 68 14.68 13.25 -7.96
C SER A 68 16.10 13.04 -7.46
#